data_AF-A0A438C169-F1
#
_entry.id   AF-A0A438C169-F1
#
_cell.length_a   1.000
_cell.length_b   1.000
_cell.length_c   1.000
_cell.angle_alpha   90.00
_cell.angle_beta   90.00
_cell.angle_gamma   90.00
#
_symmetry.space_group_name_H-M   'P 1'
#
loop_
_entity.id
_entity.type
_entity.pdbx_description
1 polymer ?
#
loop_
_entity_poly.entity_id
_entity_poly.type
_entity_poly.pdbx_seq_one_letter_code
_entity_poly.pdbx_strand_id
1 'polypeptide(L)'
;MTYPLLLGSNLVHVLSILSQNLSYNALSAKFRAFTTNLDRIQIPKNIQEALEIPKLKEAVMEEIRALKKNETWEVMTLPRGKKPVGCKWVFTVKYKADGTVERYKACLVAKGFTQTYDVDYTETFAPVAKLNTIRVLLSLATKLDWSFHQFDIKMSF
;
A
#
# COMPACT_ATOMS: atom_id res chain seq x y z
N MET A 1 25.05 -5.29 -3.89
CA MET A 1 24.39 -4.20 -4.64
C MET A 1 23.05 -3.94 -3.99
N THR A 2 22.98 -2.86 -3.21
CA THR A 2 21.85 -2.45 -2.37
C THR A 2 20.81 -1.71 -3.20
N TYR A 3 19.60 -2.27 -3.32
CA TYR A 3 18.43 -1.51 -3.77
C TYR A 3 17.72 -0.94 -2.55
N PRO A 4 17.63 0.39 -2.38
CA PRO A 4 16.87 0.96 -1.30
C PRO A 4 15.37 0.80 -1.60
N LEU A 5 14.67 0.04 -0.76
CA LEU A 5 13.21 -0.01 -0.71
C LEU A 5 12.67 1.33 -0.20
N LEU A 6 12.53 2.29 -1.12
CA LEU A 6 11.82 3.55 -0.93
C LEU A 6 10.59 3.57 -1.85
N LEU A 7 9.62 2.67 -1.61
CA LEU A 7 8.39 2.65 -2.42
C LEU A 7 7.21 3.42 -1.77
N GLY A 8 7.32 3.82 -0.50
CA GLY A 8 6.29 4.63 0.16
C GLY A 8 6.52 6.13 0.06
N SER A 9 7.78 6.56 0.10
CA SER A 9 8.17 7.98 0.00
C SER A 9 8.16 8.47 -1.45
N ASN A 10 8.48 7.64 -2.43
CA ASN A 10 8.55 8.06 -3.83
C ASN A 10 7.19 8.51 -4.40
N LEU A 11 6.05 7.92 -4.02
CA LEU A 11 4.75 8.39 -4.53
C LEU A 11 4.36 9.76 -3.97
N VAL A 12 4.57 10.00 -2.68
CA VAL A 12 4.30 11.30 -2.05
C VAL A 12 5.28 12.36 -2.55
N HIS A 13 6.56 12.00 -2.74
CA HIS A 13 7.58 12.89 -3.28
C HIS A 13 7.39 13.18 -4.77
N VAL A 14 6.98 12.19 -5.57
CA VAL A 14 6.65 12.38 -7.00
C VAL A 14 5.40 13.25 -7.16
N LEU A 15 4.36 13.04 -6.33
CA LEU A 15 3.19 13.92 -6.32
C LEU A 15 3.53 15.35 -5.85
N SER A 16 4.42 15.50 -4.86
CA SER A 16 4.94 16.79 -4.40
C SER A 16 5.79 17.51 -5.44
N ILE A 17 6.61 16.79 -6.22
CA ILE A 17 7.43 17.37 -7.30
C ILE A 17 6.54 17.81 -8.47
N LEU A 18 5.47 17.06 -8.75
CA LEU A 18 4.48 17.42 -9.76
C LEU A 18 3.66 18.66 -9.34
N SER A 19 3.32 18.82 -8.05
CA SER A 19 2.57 20.01 -7.58
C SER A 19 3.40 21.30 -7.60
N GLN A 20 4.72 21.21 -7.51
CA GLN A 20 5.61 22.38 -7.58
C GLN A 20 5.95 22.82 -9.01
N ASN A 21 5.70 21.99 -10.03
CA ASN A 21 6.09 22.29 -11.43
C ASN A 21 4.96 22.21 -12.47
N LEU A 22 3.75 21.74 -12.12
CA LEU A 22 2.60 21.81 -13.03
C LEU A 22 1.68 22.96 -12.66
N SER A 23 1.51 23.91 -13.59
CA SER A 23 0.40 24.85 -13.57
C SER A 23 -0.94 24.08 -13.56
N TYR A 24 -1.73 24.26 -12.50
CA TYR A 24 -3.06 23.64 -12.31
C TYR A 24 -4.03 23.86 -13.47
N ASN A 25 -3.75 24.85 -14.34
CA ASN A 25 -4.56 25.21 -15.50
C ASN A 25 -4.43 24.21 -16.67
N ALA A 26 -3.38 23.38 -16.70
CA ALA A 26 -3.17 22.37 -17.75
C ALA A 26 -3.80 21.00 -17.42
N LEU A 27 -4.32 20.80 -16.21
CA LEU A 27 -4.93 19.54 -15.79
C LEU A 27 -6.40 19.47 -16.21
N SER A 28 -6.83 18.28 -16.67
CA SER A 28 -8.26 18.04 -16.95
C SER A 28 -9.10 18.28 -15.70
N ALA A 29 -10.37 18.66 -15.87
CA ALA A 29 -11.28 18.94 -14.76
C ALA A 29 -11.35 17.81 -13.72
N LYS A 30 -11.24 16.55 -14.16
CA LYS A 30 -11.19 15.36 -13.29
C LYS A 30 -9.92 15.30 -12.43
N PHE A 31 -8.76 15.59 -13.04
CA PHE A 31 -7.49 15.61 -12.33
C PHE A 31 -7.40 16.77 -11.32
N ARG A 32 -7.95 17.93 -11.65
CA ARG A 32 -8.04 19.06 -10.70
C ARG A 32 -8.92 18.72 -9.50
N ALA A 33 -10.06 18.07 -9.71
CA ALA A 33 -10.92 17.60 -8.61
C ALA A 33 -10.19 16.60 -7.70
N PHE A 34 -9.46 15.65 -8.31
CA PHE A 34 -8.62 14.69 -7.59
C PHE A 34 -7.54 15.37 -6.73
N THR A 35 -6.78 16.32 -7.28
CA THR A 35 -5.74 17.04 -6.51
C THR A 35 -6.33 17.86 -5.38
N THR A 36 -7.47 18.53 -5.59
CA THR A 36 -8.12 19.31 -4.52
C THR A 36 -8.68 18.44 -3.39
N ASN A 37 -9.01 17.17 -3.65
CA ASN A 37 -9.48 16.25 -2.61
C ASN A 37 -8.34 15.58 -1.85
N LEU A 38 -7.16 15.44 -2.45
CA LEU A 38 -5.96 14.92 -1.78
C LEU A 38 -5.57 15.77 -0.55
N ASP A 39 -5.68 17.09 -0.64
CA ASP A 39 -5.30 18.01 0.45
C ASP A 39 -6.37 18.10 1.57
N ARG A 40 -7.60 17.65 1.31
CA ARG A 40 -8.73 17.81 2.24
C ARG A 40 -8.75 16.78 3.37
N ILE A 41 -8.25 15.57 3.13
CA ILE A 41 -8.30 14.49 4.13
C ILE A 41 -6.95 14.39 4.83
N GLN A 42 -6.91 14.85 6.08
CA GLN A 42 -5.76 14.64 6.95
C GLN A 42 -5.68 13.15 7.33
N ILE A 43 -4.65 12.48 6.82
CA ILE A 43 -4.39 11.08 7.16
C ILE A 43 -3.81 11.04 8.58
N PRO A 44 -4.44 10.31 9.52
CA PRO A 44 -3.95 10.24 10.89
C PRO A 44 -2.57 9.62 10.95
N LYS A 45 -1.73 10.12 11.84
CA LYS A 45 -0.33 9.66 11.95
C LYS A 45 -0.18 8.52 12.97
N ASN A 46 -1.15 8.36 13.85
CA ASN A 46 -1.18 7.37 14.91
C ASN A 46 -2.51 6.59 14.91
N ILE A 47 -2.51 5.45 15.60
CA ILE A 47 -3.68 4.57 15.67
C ILE A 47 -4.80 5.20 16.51
N GLN A 48 -4.46 6.01 17.52
CA GLN A 48 -5.42 6.66 18.41
C GLN A 48 -6.34 7.60 17.61
N GLU A 49 -5.77 8.53 16.84
CA GLU A 49 -6.51 9.43 15.94
C GLU A 49 -7.31 8.65 14.89
N ALA A 50 -6.76 7.55 14.37
CA ALA A 50 -7.44 6.73 13.37
C ALA A 50 -8.67 6.01 13.94
N LEU A 51 -8.64 5.61 15.21
CA LEU A 51 -9.75 4.93 15.88
C LEU A 51 -10.93 5.87 16.19
N GLU A 52 -10.68 7.18 16.30
CA GLU A 52 -11.73 8.20 16.42
C GLU A 52 -12.51 8.40 15.11
N ILE A 53 -11.94 8.02 13.96
CA ILE A 53 -12.59 8.09 12.66
C ILE A 53 -13.31 6.75 12.38
N PRO A 54 -14.66 6.71 12.36
CA PRO A 54 -15.41 5.44 12.28
C PRO A 54 -15.01 4.56 11.08
N LYS A 55 -14.76 5.17 9.91
CA LYS A 55 -14.38 4.46 8.70
C LYS A 55 -12.97 3.85 8.76
N LEU A 56 -12.03 4.50 9.47
CA LEU A 56 -10.68 3.96 9.67
C LEU A 56 -10.66 2.91 10.77
N LYS A 57 -11.45 3.09 11.83
CA LYS A 57 -11.68 2.06 12.84
C LYS A 57 -12.20 0.77 12.20
N GLU A 58 -13.17 0.86 11.29
CA GLU A 58 -13.66 -0.29 10.54
C GLU A 58 -12.56 -0.95 9.71
N ALA A 59 -11.74 -0.17 9.00
CA ALA A 59 -10.63 -0.68 8.21
C ALA A 59 -9.56 -1.38 9.07
N VAL A 60 -9.26 -0.85 10.27
CA VAL A 60 -8.37 -1.49 11.26
C VAL A 60 -8.93 -2.83 11.70
N MET A 61 -10.23 -2.88 12.00
CA MET A 61 -10.89 -4.13 12.41
C MET A 61 -10.92 -5.16 11.28
N GLU A 62 -11.11 -4.74 10.03
CA GLU A 62 -11.04 -5.62 8.87
C GLU A 62 -9.65 -6.24 8.71
N GLU A 63 -8.59 -5.45 8.85
CA GLU A 63 -7.20 -5.94 8.82
C GLU A 63 -6.96 -6.99 9.93
N ILE A 64 -7.32 -6.68 11.18
CA ILE A 64 -7.15 -7.62 12.30
C ILE A 64 -7.93 -8.91 12.07
N ARG A 65 -9.16 -8.84 11.55
CA ARG A 65 -9.95 -10.02 11.21
C ARG A 65 -9.30 -10.84 10.10
N ALA A 66 -8.75 -10.19 9.08
CA ALA A 66 -8.05 -10.86 8.00
C ALA A 66 -6.80 -11.59 8.51
N LEU A 67 -5.99 -10.95 9.37
CA LEU A 67 -4.82 -11.59 9.98
C LEU A 67 -5.18 -12.82 10.80
N LYS A 68 -6.28 -12.75 11.58
CA LYS A 68 -6.80 -13.91 12.32
C LYS A 68 -7.32 -15.02 11.41
N LYS A 69 -8.05 -14.66 10.35
CA LYS A 69 -8.63 -15.62 9.41
C LYS A 69 -7.57 -16.38 8.62
N ASN A 70 -6.45 -15.73 8.31
CA ASN A 70 -5.38 -16.34 7.53
C ASN A 70 -4.54 -17.32 8.35
N GLU A 71 -4.77 -17.45 9.66
CA GLU A 71 -4.02 -18.33 10.58
C GLU A 71 -2.49 -18.12 10.55
N THR A 72 -2.04 -17.00 9.99
CA THR A 72 -0.61 -16.66 9.86
C THR A 72 -0.07 -15.86 11.04
N TRP A 73 -0.91 -15.55 12.04
CA TRP A 73 -0.56 -14.75 13.20
C TRP A 73 -1.18 -15.29 14.48
N GLU A 74 -0.36 -15.44 15.52
CA GLU A 74 -0.80 -15.73 16.88
C GLU A 74 -0.33 -14.61 17.82
N VAL A 75 -1.19 -14.23 18.78
CA VAL A 75 -0.80 -13.30 19.83
C VAL A 75 -0.04 -14.09 20.89
N MET A 76 1.28 -13.92 20.95
CA MET A 76 2.15 -14.59 21.90
C MET A 76 2.88 -13.60 22.82
N THR A 77 3.30 -14.07 23.99
CA THR A 77 4.26 -13.32 24.82
C THR A 77 5.64 -13.37 24.20
N LEU A 78 6.42 -12.30 24.33
CA LEU A 78 7.77 -12.23 23.77
C LEU A 78 8.65 -13.32 24.41
N PRO A 79 9.20 -14.27 23.61
CA PRO A 79 10.07 -15.31 24.14
C PRO A 79 11.33 -14.73 24.78
N ARG A 80 11.81 -15.37 25.85
CA ARG A 80 13.03 -14.92 26.54
C ARG A 80 14.22 -14.89 25.57
N GLY A 81 14.95 -13.78 25.57
CA GLY A 81 16.15 -13.59 24.74
C GLY A 81 15.87 -13.18 23.29
N LYS A 82 14.61 -13.01 22.88
CA LYS A 82 14.25 -12.47 21.56
C LYS A 82 14.01 -10.96 21.64
N LYS A 83 14.35 -10.26 20.56
CA LYS A 83 14.03 -8.84 20.36
C LYS A 83 12.79 -8.74 19.48
N PRO A 84 11.76 -7.98 19.88
CA PRO A 84 10.57 -7.82 19.06
C PRO A 84 10.88 -6.95 17.83
N VAL A 85 10.39 -7.36 16.67
CA VAL A 85 10.32 -6.49 15.48
C VAL A 85 9.19 -5.49 15.71
N GLY A 86 9.51 -4.21 15.64
CA GLY A 86 8.48 -3.18 15.79
C GLY A 86 7.50 -3.21 14.61
N CYS A 87 6.25 -2.81 14.83
CA CYS A 87 5.27 -2.62 13.78
C CYS A 87 4.73 -1.18 13.77
N LYS A 88 4.04 -0.80 12.69
CA LYS A 88 3.37 0.49 12.54
C LYS A 88 2.11 0.33 11.70
N TRP A 89 1.07 1.08 12.05
CA TRP A 89 -0.10 1.25 11.21
C TRP A 89 0.14 2.24 10.08
N VAL A 90 -0.22 1.85 8.87
CA VAL A 90 -0.22 2.70 7.67
C VAL A 90 -1.65 2.88 7.21
N PHE A 91 -2.08 4.14 7.12
CA PHE A 91 -3.42 4.50 6.66
C PHE A 91 -3.36 5.09 5.25
N THR A 92 -4.31 4.74 4.42
CA THR A 92 -4.41 5.26 3.05
C THR A 92 -5.87 5.44 2.68
N VAL A 93 -6.19 6.53 1.99
CA VAL A 93 -7.50 6.75 1.41
C VAL A 93 -7.39 6.53 -0.10
N LYS A 94 -8.19 5.59 -0.62
CA LYS A 94 -8.33 5.37 -2.05
C LYS A 94 -9.44 6.27 -2.58
N TYR A 95 -9.18 6.93 -3.70
CA TYR A 95 -10.12 7.79 -4.39
C TYR A 95 -10.49 7.18 -5.74
N LYS A 96 -11.74 7.39 -6.15
CA LYS A 96 -12.21 7.10 -7.51
C LYS A 96 -11.67 8.14 -8.48
N ALA A 97 -11.80 7.87 -9.78
CA ALA A 97 -11.38 8.79 -10.85
C ALA A 97 -12.15 10.13 -10.86
N ASP A 98 -13.33 10.19 -10.23
CA ASP A 98 -14.10 11.41 -10.02
C ASP A 98 -13.64 12.21 -8.78
N GLY A 99 -12.67 11.70 -8.03
CA GLY A 99 -12.13 12.31 -6.81
C GLY A 99 -12.93 11.99 -5.55
N THR A 100 -14.01 11.20 -5.62
CA THR A 100 -14.75 10.75 -4.42
C THR A 100 -13.99 9.65 -3.68
N VAL A 101 -14.18 9.55 -2.36
CA VAL A 101 -13.53 8.50 -1.56
C VAL A 101 -14.13 7.14 -1.92
N GLU A 102 -13.29 6.24 -2.41
CA GLU A 102 -13.64 4.85 -2.69
C GLU A 102 -13.60 4.01 -1.42
N ARG A 103 -12.48 4.04 -0.70
CA ARG A 103 -12.25 3.18 0.46
C ARG A 103 -11.16 3.73 1.38
N TYR A 104 -11.34 3.50 2.68
CA TYR A 104 -10.29 3.64 3.69
C TYR A 104 -9.55 2.32 3.84
N LYS A 105 -8.22 2.37 3.82
CA LYS A 105 -7.35 1.21 3.99
C LYS A 105 -6.46 1.43 5.22
N ALA A 106 -6.38 0.42 6.08
CA ALA A 106 -5.43 0.35 7.18
C ALA A 106 -4.60 -0.92 7.00
N CYS A 107 -3.28 -0.81 7.17
CA CYS A 107 -2.37 -1.96 7.11
C CYS A 107 -1.45 -1.96 8.33
N LEU A 108 -1.26 -3.13 8.92
CA LEU A 108 -0.26 -3.32 9.97
C LEU A 108 1.04 -3.82 9.32
N VAL A 109 2.10 -3.02 9.39
CA VAL A 109 3.36 -3.31 8.69
C VAL A 109 4.50 -3.44 9.69
N ALA A 110 5.37 -4.43 9.50
CA ALA A 110 6.61 -4.55 10.25
C ALA A 110 7.58 -3.41 9.88
N LYS A 111 8.34 -2.93 10.86
CA LYS A 111 9.44 -1.99 10.63
C LYS A 111 10.61 -2.76 10.04
N GLY A 112 10.58 -2.98 8.73
CA GLY A 112 11.58 -3.82 8.04
C GLY A 112 13.05 -3.41 8.28
N PHE A 113 13.31 -2.12 8.55
CA PHE A 113 14.65 -1.64 8.91
C PHE A 113 15.17 -2.15 10.26
N THR A 114 14.31 -2.73 11.11
CA THR A 114 14.70 -3.40 12.36
C THR A 114 14.84 -4.91 12.20
N GLN A 115 14.58 -5.47 11.00
CA GLN A 115 14.68 -6.91 10.76
C GLN A 115 16.12 -7.30 10.41
N THR A 116 16.56 -8.44 10.95
CA THR A 116 17.87 -9.03 10.68
C THR A 116 17.70 -10.29 9.82
N TYR A 117 18.41 -10.35 8.69
CA TYR A 117 18.47 -11.54 7.84
C TYR A 117 18.97 -12.75 8.63
N ASP A 118 18.42 -13.92 8.36
CA ASP A 118 18.64 -15.19 9.11
C ASP A 118 18.15 -15.22 10.56
N VAL A 119 17.58 -14.13 11.08
CA VAL A 119 16.98 -14.07 12.42
C VAL A 119 15.48 -13.86 12.34
N ASP A 120 15.04 -12.86 11.58
CA ASP A 120 13.63 -12.46 11.47
C ASP A 120 13.01 -12.93 10.14
N TYR A 121 13.82 -13.20 9.11
CA TYR A 121 13.38 -13.72 7.83
C TYR A 121 14.53 -14.45 7.12
N THR A 122 14.19 -15.48 6.36
CA THR A 122 15.13 -16.32 5.59
C THR A 122 14.99 -16.13 4.08
N GLU A 123 13.82 -15.69 3.61
CA GLU A 123 13.52 -15.44 2.20
C GLU A 123 12.88 -14.06 2.00
N THR A 124 13.16 -13.40 0.88
CA THR A 124 12.59 -12.08 0.53
C THR A 124 11.96 -12.16 -0.85
N PHE A 125 10.82 -12.82 -0.99
CA PHE A 125 10.16 -12.92 -2.29
C PHE A 125 8.65 -12.74 -2.21
N ALA A 126 8.22 -11.49 -2.35
CA ALA A 126 7.00 -11.24 -3.10
C ALA A 126 7.38 -11.37 -4.59
N PRO A 127 6.80 -12.30 -5.37
CA PRO A 127 7.09 -12.41 -6.79
C PRO A 127 6.57 -11.17 -7.53
N VAL A 128 7.44 -10.17 -7.73
CA VAL A 128 7.10 -8.98 -8.51
C VAL A 128 7.35 -9.26 -9.98
N ALA A 129 6.27 -9.39 -10.75
CA ALA A 129 6.36 -9.51 -12.20
C ALA A 129 7.04 -8.26 -12.79
N LYS A 130 8.06 -8.48 -13.65
CA LYS A 130 8.76 -7.38 -14.33
C LYS A 130 7.85 -6.77 -15.40
N LEU A 131 7.80 -5.43 -15.46
CA LEU A 131 7.01 -4.71 -16.46
C LEU A 131 7.34 -5.12 -17.90
N ASN A 132 8.61 -5.41 -18.21
CA ASN A 132 9.01 -5.85 -19.54
C ASN A 132 8.36 -7.19 -19.91
N THR A 133 8.31 -8.14 -18.98
CA THR A 133 7.65 -9.44 -19.17
C THR A 133 6.15 -9.26 -19.40
N ILE A 134 5.50 -8.40 -18.61
CA ILE A 134 4.08 -8.08 -18.77
C ILE A 134 3.81 -7.46 -20.15
N ARG A 135 4.65 -6.53 -20.62
CA ARG A 135 4.52 -5.90 -21.95
C ARG A 135 4.65 -6.90 -23.09
N VAL A 136 5.59 -7.86 -23.00
CA VAL A 136 5.75 -8.92 -24.00
C VAL A 136 4.53 -9.83 -24.02
N LEU A 137 4.03 -10.26 -22.86
CA LEU A 137 2.82 -11.07 -22.74
C LEU A 137 1.59 -10.35 -23.35
N LEU A 138 1.40 -9.07 -23.05
CA LEU A 138 0.32 -8.28 -23.63
C LEU A 138 0.44 -8.16 -25.15
N SER A 139 1.66 -7.96 -25.67
CA SER A 139 1.91 -7.86 -27.10
C SER A 139 1.65 -9.18 -27.85
N LEU A 140 1.90 -10.31 -27.20
CA LEU A 140 1.55 -11.64 -27.74
C LEU A 140 0.05 -11.88 -27.68
N ALA A 141 -0.60 -11.54 -26.57
CA ALA A 141 -2.04 -11.70 -26.41
C ALA A 141 -2.81 -10.89 -27.46
N THR A 142 -2.40 -9.65 -27.75
CA THR A 142 -3.04 -8.85 -28.82
C THR A 142 -2.77 -9.40 -30.21
N LYS A 143 -1.57 -9.95 -30.47
CA LYS A 143 -1.24 -10.55 -31.77
C LYS A 143 -2.00 -11.85 -32.03
N LEU A 144 -2.29 -12.62 -30.98
CA LEU A 144 -2.92 -13.93 -31.06
C LEU A 144 -4.43 -13.89 -30.72
N ASP A 145 -4.98 -12.70 -30.54
CA ASP A 145 -6.38 -12.43 -30.18
C ASP A 145 -6.86 -13.20 -28.93
N TRP A 146 -6.00 -13.25 -27.90
CA TRP A 146 -6.29 -13.93 -26.66
C TRP A 146 -7.13 -13.07 -25.71
N SER A 147 -8.17 -13.65 -25.12
CA SER A 147 -8.92 -13.05 -24.03
C SER A 147 -8.06 -12.91 -22.78
N PHE A 148 -7.95 -11.70 -22.25
CA PHE A 148 -7.19 -11.41 -21.02
C PHE A 148 -8.11 -11.03 -19.87
N HIS A 149 -7.93 -11.70 -18.73
CA HIS A 149 -8.64 -11.39 -17.48
C HIS A 149 -7.61 -11.04 -16.40
N GLN A 150 -7.81 -9.90 -15.75
CA GLN A 150 -6.99 -9.48 -14.61
C GLN A 150 -7.67 -9.87 -13.30
N PHE A 151 -6.96 -10.61 -12.45
CA PHE A 151 -7.38 -10.94 -11.09
C PHE A 151 -6.46 -10.21 -10.10
N ASP A 152 -7.06 -9.38 -9.25
CA ASP A 152 -6.37 -8.76 -8.11
C ASP A 152 -6.73 -9.55 -6.86
N ILE A 153 -5.76 -10.28 -6.31
CA ILE A 153 -5.95 -11.06 -5.08
C ILE A 153 -5.81 -10.11 -3.90
N LYS A 154 -6.88 -9.96 -3.13
CA LYS A 154 -6.81 -9.24 -1.86
C LYS A 154 -5.91 -10.02 -0.90
N MET A 155 -4.88 -9.36 -0.37
CA MET A 155 -3.96 -9.89 0.66
C MET A 155 -2.96 -10.95 0.14
N SER A 156 -2.44 -10.81 -1.09
CA SER A 156 -1.27 -11.59 -1.53
C SER A 156 0.01 -11.09 -0.83
N PHE A 157 0.68 -11.96 -0.09
CA PHE A 157 2.02 -11.74 0.45
C PHE A 157 3.06 -12.36 -0.48
#